data_AF-A0A938T840-F1
#
_entry.id   AF-A0A938T840-F1
#
_cell.length_a   1.000
_cell.length_b   1.000
_cell.length_c   1.000
_cell.angle_alpha   90.00
_cell.angle_beta   90.00
_cell.angle_gamma   90.00
#
_symmetry.space_group_name_H-M   'P 1'
#
loop_
_entity.id
_entity.type
_entity.pdbx_description
1 polymer ?
#
loop_
_entity_poly.entity_id
_entity_poly.type
_entity_poly.pdbx_seq_one_letter_code
_entity_poly.pdbx_strand_id
1 'polypeptide(L)'
;MSSFKGRYSYSVDNKGRIALPAKLRRNVSPGANEMFIITRGFEQCLFVYPQDEWAKVEESIRGLSPSNPQHRFFVRTLLQW
;
A
#
# COMPACT_ATOMS: atom_id res chain seq x y z
N MET A 1 -9.59 1.19 -18.68
CA MET A 1 -8.53 0.61 -17.83
C MET A 1 -8.26 1.57 -16.68
N SER A 2 -8.82 1.28 -15.50
CA SER A 2 -8.55 2.02 -14.26
C SER A 2 -7.14 1.67 -13.78
N SER A 3 -6.30 2.68 -13.57
CA SER A 3 -4.92 2.48 -13.12
C SER A 3 -4.48 3.66 -12.28
N PHE A 4 -3.85 3.38 -11.15
CA PHE A 4 -3.23 4.40 -10.29
C PHE A 4 -1.96 4.95 -10.96
N LYS A 5 -2.15 5.84 -11.94
CA LYS A 5 -1.08 6.48 -12.71
C LYS A 5 -1.12 7.99 -12.56
N GLY A 6 0.06 8.60 -12.63
CA GLY A 6 0.25 10.05 -12.56
C GLY A 6 1.01 10.49 -11.32
N ARG A 7 1.43 11.75 -11.33
CA ARG A 7 2.13 12.42 -10.22
C ARG A 7 1.28 13.58 -9.73
N TYR A 8 1.17 13.69 -8.41
CA TYR A 8 0.34 14.68 -7.76
C TYR A 8 1.14 15.31 -6.61
N SER A 9 1.19 16.63 -6.55
CA SER A 9 1.84 17.37 -5.46
C SER A 9 0.78 17.87 -4.49
N TYR A 10 0.85 17.42 -3.24
CA TYR A 10 -0.08 17.81 -2.17
C TYR A 10 0.72 18.12 -0.91
N SER A 11 0.30 19.16 -0.18
CA SER A 11 0.82 19.41 1.16
C SER A 11 0.22 18.41 2.16
N VAL A 12 1.02 18.07 3.17
CA VAL A 12 0.55 17.32 4.34
C VAL A 12 -0.01 18.32 5.33
N ASP A 13 -1.20 18.05 5.88
CA ASP A 13 -1.78 18.93 6.90
C ASP A 13 -1.07 18.78 8.26
N ASN A 14 -1.37 19.67 9.21
CA ASN A 14 -0.77 19.67 10.55
C ASN A 14 -1.08 18.39 11.37
N LYS A 15 -1.97 17.52 10.87
CA LYS A 15 -2.32 16.23 11.50
C LYS A 15 -1.77 15.03 10.72
N GLY A 16 -0.88 15.25 9.74
CA GLY A 16 -0.29 14.18 8.94
C GLY A 16 -1.20 13.62 7.84
N ARG A 17 -2.30 14.29 7.51
CA ARG A 17 -3.27 13.81 6.50
C ARG A 17 -2.93 14.36 5.11
N ILE A 18 -3.17 13.52 4.10
CA ILE A 18 -3.04 13.87 2.69
C ILE A 18 -4.40 13.63 2.02
N ALA A 19 -4.88 14.63 1.28
CA ALA A 19 -6.08 14.46 0.48
C ALA A 19 -5.79 13.59 -0.75
N LEU A 20 -6.40 12.42 -0.85
CA LEU A 20 -6.25 11.56 -2.03
C LEU A 20 -6.77 12.29 -3.28
N PRO A 21 -6.02 12.43 -4.37
CA PRO A 21 -6.47 13.12 -5.58
C PRO A 21 -7.76 12.53 -6.14
N ALA A 22 -8.70 13.37 -6.59
CA ALA A 22 -10.01 12.92 -7.09
C ALA A 22 -9.92 11.92 -8.26
N LYS A 23 -8.90 12.06 -9.11
CA LYS A 23 -8.63 11.11 -10.20
C LYS A 23 -8.26 9.71 -9.70
N LEU A 24 -7.52 9.62 -8.59
CA LEU A 24 -7.14 8.34 -8.00
C LEU A 24 -8.33 7.71 -7.25
N ARG A 25 -9.17 8.52 -6.58
CA ARG A 25 -10.40 8.03 -5.92
C ARG A 25 -11.33 7.29 -6.88
N ARG A 26 -11.47 7.76 -8.12
CA ARG A 26 -12.29 7.10 -9.15
C ARG A 26 -11.79 5.70 -9.54
N ASN A 27 -10.53 5.39 -9.25
CA ASN A 27 -9.93 4.08 -9.53
C ASN A 27 -10.00 3.12 -8.33
N VAL A 28 -10.51 3.57 -7.19
CA VAL A 28 -10.70 2.73 -6.00
C VAL A 28 -11.89 1.82 -6.26
N SER A 29 -11.68 0.52 -6.13
CA SER A 29 -12.75 -0.45 -6.33
C SER A 29 -13.78 -0.36 -5.19
N PRO A 30 -15.05 -0.72 -5.40
CA PRO A 30 -16.00 -0.85 -4.31
C PRO A 30 -15.56 -1.88 -3.26
N GLY A 31 -14.81 -2.91 -3.65
CA GLY A 31 -14.29 -3.94 -2.76
C GLY A 31 -13.25 -3.44 -1.76
N ALA A 32 -12.63 -2.29 -2.01
CA ALA A 32 -11.72 -1.64 -1.07
C ALA A 32 -12.43 -1.07 0.16
N ASN A 33 -13.76 -0.89 0.13
CA ASN A 33 -14.57 -0.34 1.23
C ASN A 33 -14.04 1.00 1.79
N GLU A 34 -13.47 1.85 0.92
CA GLU A 34 -12.80 3.11 1.29
C GLU A 34 -11.65 2.95 2.30
N MET A 35 -11.16 1.73 2.52
CA MET A 35 -10.04 1.42 3.40
C MET A 35 -8.75 1.30 2.60
N PHE A 36 -7.68 1.85 3.20
CA PHE A 36 -6.34 1.81 2.64
C PHE A 36 -5.35 1.34 3.68
N ILE A 37 -4.41 0.51 3.25
CA ILE A 37 -3.26 0.06 4.04
C ILE A 37 -2.03 0.82 3.58
N ILE A 38 -1.29 1.36 4.54
CA ILE A 38 -0.04 2.08 4.30
C ILE A 38 1.12 1.26 4.84
N THR A 39 2.14 1.05 4.02
CA THR A 39 3.38 0.39 4.43
C THR A 39 4.59 1.26 4.05
N ARG A 40 5.73 0.99 4.67
CA ARG A 40 7.00 1.58 4.22
C ARG A 40 7.40 0.99 2.87
N GLY A 41 7.79 1.85 1.94
CA GLY A 41 8.33 1.46 0.64
C GLY A 41 9.83 1.16 0.67
N PHE A 42 10.41 0.91 -0.51
CA PHE A 42 11.84 0.55 -0.62
C PHE A 42 12.80 1.70 -0.32
N GLU A 43 12.37 2.95 -0.54
CA GLU A 43 13.16 4.16 -0.26
C GLU A 43 12.49 4.98 0.85
N GLN A 44 12.75 6.29 0.91
CA GLN A 44 11.99 7.22 1.76
C GLN A 44 10.59 7.50 1.17
N CYS A 45 9.82 6.44 0.96
CA CYS A 45 8.48 6.50 0.42
C CYS A 45 7.52 5.60 1.20
N LEU A 46 6.24 5.87 1.03
CA LEU A 46 5.15 5.06 1.55
C LEU A 46 4.44 4.40 0.38
N PHE A 47 4.10 3.12 0.53
CA PHE A 47 3.17 2.45 -0.35
C PHE A 47 1.78 2.51 0.25
N VAL A 48 0.79 2.70 -0.61
CA VAL A 48 -0.61 2.78 -0.23
C VAL A 48 -1.39 1.81 -1.10
N TYR A 49 -2.05 0.84 -0.47
CA TYR A 49 -2.83 -0.19 -1.12
C TYR A 49 -4.30 -0.04 -0.74
N PRO A 50 -5.24 -0.09 -1.71
CA PRO A 50 -6.63 -0.40 -1.40
C PRO A 50 -6.74 -1.75 -0.68
N GLN A 51 -7.71 -1.91 0.23
CA GLN A 51 -7.85 -3.11 1.06
C GLN A 51 -7.92 -4.42 0.27
N ASP A 52 -8.61 -4.43 -0.86
CA ASP A 52 -8.77 -5.58 -1.75
C ASP A 52 -7.46 -5.98 -2.43
N GLU A 53 -6.64 -5.02 -2.82
CA GLU A 53 -5.30 -5.28 -3.36
C GLU A 53 -4.32 -5.70 -2.26
N TRP A 54 -4.45 -5.14 -1.06
CA TRP A 54 -3.64 -5.56 0.09
C TRP A 54 -3.86 -7.03 0.44
N ALA A 55 -5.11 -7.51 0.40
CA ALA A 55 -5.42 -8.92 0.66
C ALA A 55 -4.65 -9.88 -0.27
N LYS A 56 -4.43 -9.50 -1.54
CA LYS A 56 -3.63 -10.28 -2.50
C LYS A 56 -2.13 -10.24 -2.15
N VAL A 57 -1.65 -9.10 -1.67
CA VAL A 57 -0.26 -8.96 -1.19
C VAL A 57 -0.06 -9.85 0.04
N GLU A 58 -0.99 -9.86 0.99
CA GLU A 58 -0.94 -10.75 2.16
C GLU A 58 -0.93 -12.22 1.78
N GLU A 59 -1.76 -12.63 0.81
CA GLU A 59 -1.76 -14.00 0.29
C GLU A 59 -0.39 -14.38 -0.30
N SER A 60 0.21 -13.47 -1.07
CA SER A 60 1.56 -13.66 -1.62
C SER A 60 2.61 -13.79 -0.53
N ILE A 61 2.49 -13.02 0.56
CA ILE A 61 3.38 -13.09 1.73
C ILE A 61 3.21 -14.42 2.48
N ARG A 62 1.98 -14.92 2.65
CA ARG A 62 1.71 -16.22 3.29
C ARG A 62 2.36 -17.39 2.54
N GLY A 63 2.54 -17.27 1.23
CA GLY A 63 3.24 -18.26 0.41
C GLY A 63 4.77 -18.26 0.60
N LEU A 64 5.35 -17.27 1.28
CA LEU A 64 6.79 -17.19 1.46
C LEU A 64 7.28 -18.19 2.52
N SER A 65 8.29 -18.99 2.16
CA SER A 65 8.92 -19.93 3.09
C SER A 65 9.56 -19.22 4.31
N PRO A 66 9.18 -19.57 5.55
CA PRO A 66 9.81 -19.04 6.77
C PRO A 66 11.27 -19.46 6.94
N SER A 67 11.72 -20.53 6.27
CA SER A 67 13.10 -21.00 6.39
C SER A 67 14.09 -20.15 5.59
N ASN A 68 13.64 -19.42 4.58
CA ASN A 68 14.48 -18.54 3.77
C ASN A 68 14.77 -17.21 4.50
N PRO A 69 16.04 -16.88 4.79
CA PRO A 69 16.41 -15.61 5.44
C PRO A 69 15.92 -14.37 4.70
N GLN A 70 15.93 -14.36 3.36
CA GLN A 70 15.48 -13.23 2.55
C GLN A 70 13.98 -13.01 2.67
N HIS A 71 13.19 -14.08 2.67
CA HIS A 71 11.75 -14.02 2.86
C HIS A 71 11.40 -13.44 4.23
N ARG A 72 12.04 -13.94 5.30
CA ARG A 72 11.84 -13.40 6.66
C ARG A 72 12.20 -11.92 6.76
N PHE A 73 13.31 -11.52 6.14
CA PHE A 73 13.73 -10.13 6.11
C PHE A 73 12.66 -9.26 5.42
N PHE A 74 12.21 -9.67 4.23
CA PHE A 74 11.17 -8.97 3.49
C PHE A 74 9.87 -8.81 4.29
N VAL A 75 9.35 -9.90 4.89
CA VAL A 75 8.13 -9.85 5.71
C VAL A 75 8.29 -8.87 6.88
N ARG A 76 9.41 -8.92 7.61
CA ARG A 76 9.68 -8.02 8.75
C ARG A 76 9.77 -6.56 8.30
N THR A 77 10.43 -6.29 7.19
CA THR A 77 10.59 -4.92 6.68
C THR A 77 9.27 -4.35 6.17
N LEU A 78 8.46 -5.14 5.47
CA LEU A 78 7.22 -4.68 4.87
C LEU A 78 6.08 -4.54 5.90
N LEU A 79 5.91 -5.53 6.79
CA LEU A 79 4.84 -5.55 7.78
C LEU A 79 5.18 -4.81 9.08
N GLN A 80 6.46 -4.48 9.32
CA GLN A 80 6.95 -3.82 10.54
C GLN A 80 6.37 -4.41 11.84
N TRP A 81 6.32 -5.75 11.92
CA TRP A 81 6.04 -6.45 13.17
C TRP A 81 7.26 -6.43 14.10
#